data_AF-A0A9E3N6R4-F1
#
_entry.id   AF-A0A9E3N6R4-F1
#
_cell.length_a   1.000
_cell.length_b   1.000
_cell.length_c   1.000
_cell.angle_alpha   90.00
_cell.angle_beta   90.00
_cell.angle_gamma   90.00
#
_symmetry.space_group_name_H-M   'P 1'
#
loop_
_entity.id
_entity.type
_entity.pdbx_description
1 polymer ?
#
loop_
_entity_poly.entity_id
_entity_poly.type
_entity_poly.pdbx_seq_one_letter_code
_entity_poly.pdbx_strand_id
1 'polypeptide(L)'
;MRPNLQRRPIGALVAALCAGALFAHPASAATKKASTAAGKPTVLDAERFVAESERKLDLLGLDAGRAEWVAENFITLDTETLTAQANEQYLTVSGDIALKARRYNGLKVSEASARKLMLMQQSLMLENADDRAAYARLAASMTGAYGKAKYCPASVANPSAGTAKPDCMPLGELEKVLATSHDPARLKEVWTGWHAQSPAY
;
A
#
# COMPACT_ATOMS: atom_id res chain seq x y z
N MET A 1 -31.05 -0.42 -26.31
CA MET A 1 -32.20 -0.64 -25.41
C MET A 1 -31.77 -0.35 -23.98
N ARG A 2 -32.24 0.75 -23.41
CA ARG A 2 -32.09 1.10 -21.98
C ARG A 2 -33.49 1.38 -21.45
N PRO A 3 -34.02 0.66 -20.45
CA PRO A 3 -35.31 1.00 -19.88
C PRO A 3 -35.18 2.18 -18.92
N ASN A 4 -36.14 3.08 -19.08
CA ASN A 4 -36.28 4.40 -18.50
C ASN A 4 -37.14 4.26 -17.22
N LEU A 5 -36.56 4.45 -16.03
CA LEU A 5 -37.30 4.37 -14.76
C LEU A 5 -37.85 5.75 -14.38
N GLN A 6 -39.12 5.97 -14.77
CA GLN A 6 -39.91 7.13 -14.34
C GLN A 6 -40.29 7.01 -12.86
N ARG A 7 -40.02 8.09 -12.11
CA ARG A 7 -40.48 8.30 -10.73
C ARG A 7 -41.98 8.59 -10.71
N ARG A 8 -42.75 7.93 -9.84
CA ARG A 8 -44.14 8.29 -9.51
C ARG A 8 -44.25 8.71 -8.04
N PRO A 9 -44.94 9.82 -7.72
CA PRO A 9 -45.22 10.22 -6.34
C PRO A 9 -46.55 9.63 -5.87
N ILE A 10 -46.63 9.24 -4.60
CA ILE A 10 -47.90 8.95 -3.91
C ILE A 10 -47.94 9.82 -2.66
N GLY A 11 -48.95 10.69 -2.59
CA GLY A 11 -49.24 11.57 -1.47
C GLY A 11 -50.24 10.97 -0.48
N ALA A 12 -50.81 11.89 0.33
CA ALA A 12 -51.76 11.73 1.44
C ALA A 12 -51.09 11.40 2.80
N LEU A 13 -50.83 12.35 3.70
CA LEU A 13 -51.72 13.30 4.43
C LEU A 13 -52.54 12.60 5.52
N VAL A 14 -52.06 12.68 6.77
CA VAL A 14 -52.87 12.51 7.99
C VAL A 14 -52.52 13.67 8.92
N ALA A 15 -53.49 14.56 9.10
CA ALA A 15 -53.48 15.63 10.09
C ALA A 15 -53.98 15.07 11.43
N ALA A 16 -53.26 15.35 12.51
CA ALA A 16 -53.75 15.17 13.87
C ALA A 16 -53.55 16.47 14.66
N LEU A 17 -54.66 17.12 14.99
CA LEU A 17 -54.75 18.22 15.95
C LEU A 17 -54.30 17.73 17.34
N CYS A 18 -53.41 18.47 18.00
CA CYS A 18 -53.31 18.46 19.46
C CYS A 18 -53.14 19.89 19.98
N ALA A 19 -54.02 20.21 20.93
CA ALA A 19 -54.17 21.50 21.59
C ALA A 19 -53.03 21.78 22.59
N GLY A 20 -52.93 23.04 22.98
CA GLY A 20 -51.76 23.63 23.60
C GLY A 20 -51.37 23.13 25.00
N ALA A 21 -50.09 23.29 25.28
CA ALA A 21 -49.54 23.43 26.62
C ALA A 21 -48.30 24.35 26.55
N LEU A 22 -48.41 25.54 27.14
CA LEU A 22 -47.29 26.42 27.42
C LEU A 22 -46.40 25.76 28.47
N PHE A 23 -45.32 25.12 28.05
CA PHE A 23 -44.21 24.75 28.93
C PHE A 23 -42.98 25.58 28.55
N ALA A 24 -42.64 26.53 29.42
CA ALA A 24 -41.37 27.22 29.42
C ALA A 24 -40.25 26.19 29.55
N HIS A 25 -39.47 26.01 28.48
CA HIS A 25 -38.29 25.17 28.51
C HIS A 25 -37.15 25.94 29.20
N PRO A 26 -36.47 25.37 30.21
CA PRO A 26 -35.22 25.94 30.67
C PRO A 26 -34.22 25.83 29.52
N ALA A 27 -33.59 26.96 29.18
CA ALA A 27 -32.52 27.00 28.21
C ALA A 27 -31.42 26.02 28.64
N SER A 28 -31.30 24.91 27.91
CA SER A 28 -30.20 23.98 28.07
C SER A 28 -28.93 24.74 27.73
N ALA A 29 -28.18 25.13 28.76
CA ALA A 29 -26.88 25.72 28.62
C ALA A 29 -25.99 24.68 27.95
N ALA A 30 -25.84 24.81 26.63
CA ALA A 30 -24.86 24.08 25.86
C ALA A 30 -23.49 24.40 26.47
N THR A 31 -22.99 23.50 27.32
CA THR A 31 -21.58 23.46 27.71
C THR A 31 -20.79 23.31 26.43
N LYS A 32 -20.31 24.44 25.89
CA LYS A 32 -19.24 24.49 24.90
C LYS A 32 -18.09 23.71 25.51
N LYS A 33 -17.88 22.48 25.04
CA LYS A 33 -16.68 21.70 25.32
C LYS A 33 -15.52 22.57 24.86
N ALA A 34 -14.83 23.19 25.81
CA ALA A 34 -13.70 24.05 25.53
C ALA A 34 -12.69 23.21 24.74
N SER A 35 -12.52 23.56 23.46
CA SER A 35 -11.40 23.08 22.67
C SER A 35 -10.15 23.64 23.32
N THR A 36 -9.50 22.84 24.15
CA THR A 36 -8.16 23.15 24.68
C THR A 36 -7.26 23.37 23.48
N ALA A 37 -6.86 24.62 23.27
CA ALA A 37 -5.75 24.96 22.39
C ALA A 37 -4.57 24.06 22.78
N ALA A 38 -4.07 23.27 21.83
CA ALA A 38 -2.99 22.33 22.10
C ALA A 38 -1.75 23.12 22.55
N GLY A 39 -1.40 23.01 23.84
CA GLY A 39 -0.18 23.58 24.39
C GLY A 39 1.08 22.96 23.76
N LYS A 40 2.25 23.43 24.20
CA LYS A 40 3.53 22.83 23.79
C LYS A 40 3.52 21.32 24.12
N PRO A 41 4.02 20.46 23.22
CA PRO A 41 4.03 19.02 23.43
C PRO A 41 4.85 18.65 24.67
N THR A 42 4.33 17.70 25.45
CA THR A 42 4.98 17.21 26.68
C THR A 42 5.72 15.89 26.43
N VAL A 43 6.61 15.49 27.35
CA VAL A 43 7.28 14.18 27.30
C VAL A 43 6.26 13.05 27.33
N LEU A 44 5.23 13.14 28.17
CA LEU A 44 4.16 12.14 28.22
C LEU A 44 3.40 12.02 26.89
N ASP A 45 3.19 13.13 26.18
CA ASP A 45 2.58 13.11 24.83
C ASP A 45 3.47 12.37 23.83
N ALA A 46 4.78 12.59 23.88
CA ALA A 46 5.74 11.93 23.00
C ALA A 46 5.79 10.42 23.24
N GLU A 47 5.86 9.98 24.51
CA GLU A 47 5.87 8.55 24.85
C GLU A 47 4.58 7.85 24.41
N ARG A 48 3.42 8.50 24.63
CA ARG A 48 2.14 7.98 24.15
C ARG A 48 2.09 7.92 22.62
N PHE A 49 2.55 8.96 21.94
CA PHE A 49 2.60 8.99 20.48
C PHE A 49 3.48 7.86 19.92
N VAL A 50 4.65 7.63 20.52
CA VAL A 50 5.54 6.54 20.13
C VAL A 50 4.84 5.20 20.28
N ALA A 51 4.28 4.90 21.46
CA ALA A 51 3.61 3.63 21.73
C ALA A 51 2.40 3.38 20.80
N GLU A 52 1.60 4.40 20.55
CA GLU A 52 0.46 4.29 19.62
C GLU A 52 0.89 4.11 18.17
N SER A 53 1.98 4.76 17.76
CA SER A 53 2.54 4.65 16.41
C SER A 53 3.12 3.27 16.17
N GLU A 54 3.90 2.74 17.12
CA GLU A 54 4.44 1.37 17.06
C GLU A 54 3.32 0.35 16.90
N ARG A 55 2.30 0.39 17.77
CA ARG A 55 1.16 -0.55 17.67
C ARG A 55 0.46 -0.50 16.31
N LYS A 56 0.29 0.69 15.72
CA LYS A 56 -0.34 0.83 14.40
C LYS A 56 0.53 0.27 13.29
N LEU A 57 1.82 0.61 13.31
CA LEU A 57 2.78 0.15 12.31
C LEU A 57 3.00 -1.36 12.39
N ASP A 58 3.00 -1.95 13.59
CA ASP A 58 3.12 -3.39 13.79
C ASP A 58 1.96 -4.14 13.14
N LEU A 59 0.71 -3.70 13.38
CA LEU A 59 -0.47 -4.33 12.78
C LEU A 59 -0.46 -4.23 11.25
N LEU A 60 -0.19 -3.04 10.71
CA LEU A 60 -0.11 -2.84 9.26
C LEU A 60 1.06 -3.59 8.63
N GLY A 61 2.20 -3.66 9.33
CA GLY A 61 3.37 -4.40 8.90
C GLY A 61 3.12 -5.90 8.84
N LEU A 62 2.34 -6.46 9.77
CA LEU A 62 1.90 -7.85 9.71
C LEU A 62 1.00 -8.12 8.50
N ASP A 63 0.06 -7.22 8.20
CA ASP A 63 -0.83 -7.38 7.05
C ASP A 63 -0.07 -7.25 5.72
N ALA A 64 0.81 -6.26 5.60
CA ALA A 64 1.70 -6.10 4.46
C ALA A 64 2.61 -7.31 4.27
N GLY A 65 3.25 -7.80 5.35
CA GLY A 65 4.11 -8.98 5.29
C GLY A 65 3.37 -10.26 4.90
N ARG A 66 2.10 -10.41 5.30
CA ARG A 66 1.26 -11.54 4.87
C ARG A 66 0.92 -11.46 3.38
N ALA A 67 0.56 -10.27 2.88
CA ALA A 67 0.27 -10.08 1.46
C ALA A 67 1.51 -10.37 0.61
N GLU A 68 2.67 -9.84 1.01
CA GLU A 68 3.95 -10.08 0.35
C GLU A 68 4.32 -11.57 0.34
N TRP A 69 4.20 -12.26 1.49
CA TRP A 69 4.47 -13.70 1.57
C TRP A 69 3.64 -14.50 0.57
N VAL A 70 2.35 -14.17 0.42
CA VAL A 70 1.49 -14.85 -0.57
C VAL A 70 1.94 -14.51 -2.00
N ALA A 71 2.30 -13.25 -2.28
CA ALA A 71 2.76 -12.84 -3.60
C ALA A 71 4.07 -13.54 -4.01
N GLU A 72 5.03 -13.67 -3.11
CA GLU A 72 6.32 -14.36 -3.35
C GLU A 72 6.14 -15.86 -3.66
N ASN A 73 5.10 -16.50 -3.09
CA ASN A 73 4.81 -17.91 -3.35
C ASN A 73 3.85 -18.13 -4.53
N PHE A 74 3.05 -17.11 -4.87
CA PHE A 74 2.03 -17.15 -5.91
C PHE A 74 2.02 -15.85 -6.69
N ILE A 75 2.99 -15.66 -7.58
CA ILE A 75 3.13 -14.42 -8.35
C ILE A 75 2.02 -14.32 -9.39
N THR A 76 1.00 -13.51 -9.11
CA THR A 76 -0.17 -13.29 -9.95
C THR A 76 -0.57 -11.81 -9.89
N LEU A 77 -1.40 -11.35 -10.83
CA LEU A 77 -1.92 -9.98 -10.79
C LEU A 77 -2.72 -9.72 -9.50
N ASP A 78 -3.45 -10.72 -9.01
CA ASP A 78 -4.28 -10.59 -7.81
C ASP A 78 -3.41 -10.42 -6.56
N THR A 79 -2.35 -11.21 -6.42
CA THR A 79 -1.44 -11.14 -5.27
C THR A 79 -0.54 -9.90 -5.32
N GLU A 80 -0.11 -9.46 -6.51
CA GLU A 80 0.53 -8.15 -6.72
C GLU A 80 -0.42 -7.01 -6.27
N THR A 81 -1.71 -7.11 -6.61
CA THR A 81 -2.72 -6.10 -6.22
C THR A 81 -2.94 -6.07 -4.71
N LEU A 82 -3.03 -7.23 -4.05
CA LEU A 82 -3.16 -7.32 -2.59
C LEU A 82 -1.95 -6.70 -1.89
N THR A 83 -0.74 -6.98 -2.40
CA THR A 83 0.51 -6.40 -1.89
C THR A 83 0.52 -4.89 -2.04
N ALA A 84 0.16 -4.37 -3.23
CA ALA A 84 0.07 -2.94 -3.47
C ALA A 84 -0.92 -2.24 -2.52
N GLN A 85 -2.10 -2.83 -2.29
CA GLN A 85 -3.10 -2.26 -1.38
C GLN A 85 -2.63 -2.21 0.06
N ALA A 86 -2.00 -3.28 0.57
CA ALA A 86 -1.47 -3.31 1.93
C ALA A 86 -0.32 -2.29 2.11
N ASN A 87 0.58 -2.19 1.12
CA ASN A 87 1.69 -1.24 1.14
C ASN A 87 1.19 0.22 1.02
N GLU A 88 0.16 0.51 0.24
CA GLU A 88 -0.47 1.83 0.17
C GLU A 88 -1.03 2.28 1.53
N GLN A 89 -1.69 1.37 2.25
CA GLN A 89 -2.20 1.64 3.60
C GLN A 89 -1.06 1.89 4.59
N TYR A 90 -0.01 1.08 4.53
CA TYR A 90 1.18 1.28 5.35
C TYR A 90 1.81 2.65 5.09
N LEU A 91 2.06 3.01 3.82
CA LEU A 91 2.63 4.31 3.43
C LEU A 91 1.78 5.50 3.88
N THR A 92 0.46 5.35 3.84
CA THR A 92 -0.47 6.39 4.30
C THR A 92 -0.28 6.67 5.78
N VAL A 93 -0.24 5.61 6.60
CA VAL A 93 -0.12 5.74 8.06
C VAL A 93 1.30 6.12 8.47
N SER A 94 2.33 5.52 7.87
CA SER A 94 3.72 5.85 8.16
C SER A 94 4.08 7.29 7.78
N GLY A 95 3.55 7.79 6.66
CA GLY A 95 3.74 9.18 6.24
C GLY A 95 3.09 10.18 7.20
N ASP A 96 1.87 9.89 7.66
CA ASP A 96 1.18 10.70 8.67
C ASP A 96 1.94 10.71 10.02
N ILE A 97 2.43 9.55 10.45
CA ILE A 97 3.27 9.42 11.64
C ILE A 97 4.56 10.23 11.46
N ALA A 98 5.22 10.15 10.30
CA ALA A 98 6.45 10.91 10.02
C ALA A 98 6.24 12.42 10.15
N LEU A 99 5.14 12.96 9.63
CA LEU A 99 4.78 14.37 9.78
C LEU A 99 4.50 14.72 11.25
N LYS A 100 3.67 13.92 11.94
CA LYS A 100 3.29 14.18 13.34
C LYS A 100 4.46 14.08 14.31
N ALA A 101 5.42 13.19 14.05
CA ALA A 101 6.61 13.01 14.87
C ALA A 101 7.46 14.29 14.95
N ARG A 102 7.40 15.18 13.94
CA ARG A 102 8.13 16.47 13.93
C ARG A 102 7.68 17.43 15.03
N ARG A 103 6.46 17.27 15.56
CA ARG A 103 5.97 18.05 16.70
C ARG A 103 6.87 17.93 17.93
N TYR A 104 7.55 16.80 18.10
CA TYR A 104 8.39 16.53 19.28
C TYR A 104 9.85 16.99 19.13
N ASN A 105 10.18 17.70 18.06
CA ASN A 105 11.54 18.21 17.85
C ASN A 105 11.99 19.13 18.98
N GLY A 106 13.19 18.88 19.50
CA GLY A 106 13.78 19.64 20.61
C GLY A 106 13.24 19.27 22.00
N LEU A 107 12.25 18.39 22.09
CA LEU A 107 11.75 17.88 23.37
C LEU A 107 12.76 16.90 23.99
N LYS A 108 13.06 17.08 25.28
CA LYS A 108 13.97 16.20 26.03
C LYS A 108 13.23 14.93 26.48
N VAL A 109 13.22 13.90 25.63
CA VAL A 109 12.67 12.56 25.91
C VAL A 109 13.78 11.56 26.26
N SER A 110 13.42 10.32 26.59
CA SER A 110 14.39 9.23 26.77
C SER A 110 15.19 8.95 25.49
N GLU A 111 16.38 8.37 25.60
CA GLU A 111 17.20 8.01 24.42
C GLU A 111 16.45 7.05 23.48
N ALA A 112 15.78 6.05 24.04
CA ALA A 112 14.97 5.10 23.28
C ALA A 112 13.88 5.81 22.46
N SER A 113 13.14 6.72 23.09
CA SER A 113 12.06 7.46 22.41
C SER A 113 12.60 8.49 21.42
N ALA A 114 13.75 9.11 21.70
CA ALA A 114 14.43 9.97 20.73
C ALA A 114 14.81 9.19 19.46
N ARG A 115 15.37 7.99 19.60
CA ARG A 115 15.71 7.12 18.46
C ARG A 115 14.46 6.71 17.67
N LYS A 116 13.38 6.30 18.35
CA LYS A 116 12.12 5.92 17.68
C LYS A 116 11.51 7.07 16.91
N LEU A 117 11.43 8.26 17.52
CA LEU A 117 10.94 9.47 16.85
C LEU A 117 11.79 9.84 15.64
N MET A 118 13.13 9.73 15.75
CA MET A 118 14.05 9.96 14.64
C MET A 118 13.78 8.99 13.47
N LEU A 119 13.55 7.70 13.74
CA LEU A 119 13.24 6.72 12.68
C LEU A 119 11.87 6.99 12.05
N MET A 120 10.86 7.32 12.85
CA MET A 120 9.53 7.71 12.35
C MET A 120 9.61 8.90 11.41
N GLN A 121 10.39 9.93 11.74
CA GLN A 121 10.58 11.12 10.90
C GLN A 121 11.28 10.84 9.55
N GLN A 122 12.08 9.78 9.47
CA GLN A 122 12.81 9.38 8.26
C GLN A 122 12.00 8.44 7.36
N SER A 123 10.79 8.04 7.78
CA SER A 123 9.93 7.18 6.96
C SER A 123 9.54 7.89 5.67
N LEU A 124 9.45 7.12 4.56
CA LEU A 124 8.98 7.65 3.27
C LEU A 124 7.61 8.30 3.45
N MET A 125 7.47 9.51 2.91
CA MET A 125 6.24 10.27 2.92
C MET A 125 5.97 10.79 1.52
N LEU A 126 4.84 10.36 0.95
CA LEU A 126 4.31 10.87 -0.30
C LEU A 126 2.99 11.58 0.04
N GLU A 127 2.90 12.87 -0.28
CA GLU A 127 1.79 13.74 0.13
C GLU A 127 0.47 13.30 -0.50
N ASN A 128 0.48 13.07 -1.81
CA ASN A 128 -0.73 12.75 -2.55
C ASN A 128 -1.07 11.26 -2.40
N ALA A 129 -2.37 10.97 -2.25
CA ALA A 129 -2.86 9.59 -2.23
C ALA A 129 -2.56 8.85 -3.53
N ASP A 130 -2.69 9.55 -4.67
CA ASP A 130 -2.41 8.97 -5.98
C ASP A 130 -0.93 8.57 -6.14
N ASP A 131 -0.01 9.37 -5.59
CA ASP A 131 1.43 9.04 -5.60
C ASP A 131 1.73 7.82 -4.73
N ARG A 132 1.09 7.68 -3.56
CA ARG A 132 1.21 6.48 -2.71
C ARG A 132 0.71 5.24 -3.43
N ALA A 133 -0.45 5.34 -4.06
CA ALA A 133 -1.05 4.24 -4.80
C ALA A 133 -0.20 3.86 -6.03
N ALA A 134 0.31 4.84 -6.77
CA ALA A 134 1.20 4.62 -7.91
C ALA A 134 2.51 3.96 -7.48
N TYR A 135 3.14 4.46 -6.41
CA TYR A 135 4.36 3.88 -5.86
C TYR A 135 4.14 2.42 -5.42
N ALA A 136 3.08 2.13 -4.67
CA ALA A 136 2.81 0.79 -4.16
C ALA A 136 2.52 -0.21 -5.29
N ARG A 137 1.76 0.21 -6.32
CA ARG A 137 1.50 -0.60 -7.51
C ARG A 137 2.77 -0.87 -8.32
N LEU A 138 3.61 0.15 -8.50
CA LEU A 138 4.88 -0.01 -9.22
C LEU A 138 5.83 -0.95 -8.47
N ALA A 139 5.96 -0.79 -7.15
CA ALA A 139 6.80 -1.66 -6.34
C ALA A 139 6.36 -3.13 -6.44
N ALA A 140 5.06 -3.41 -6.25
CA ALA A 140 4.53 -4.77 -6.35
C ALA A 140 4.69 -5.36 -7.77
N SER A 141 4.46 -4.54 -8.82
CA SER A 141 4.61 -5.00 -10.20
C SER A 141 6.07 -5.25 -10.58
N MET A 142 7.03 -4.50 -10.02
CA MET A 142 8.46 -4.75 -10.20
C MET A 142 8.87 -6.10 -9.61
N THR A 143 8.44 -6.41 -8.38
CA THR A 143 8.66 -7.72 -7.75
C THR A 143 8.09 -8.84 -8.63
N GLY A 144 6.83 -8.70 -9.03
CA GLY A 144 6.15 -9.70 -9.85
C GLY A 144 6.77 -9.85 -11.25
N ALA A 145 7.13 -8.75 -11.90
CA ALA A 145 7.78 -8.75 -13.21
C ALA A 145 9.13 -9.48 -13.17
N TYR A 146 9.95 -9.21 -12.16
CA TYR A 146 11.22 -9.91 -11.98
C TYR A 146 11.01 -11.40 -11.67
N GLY A 147 10.16 -11.72 -10.69
CA GLY A 147 9.98 -13.10 -10.22
C GLY A 147 9.34 -14.05 -11.23
N LYS A 148 8.50 -13.56 -12.15
CA LYS A 148 7.88 -14.38 -13.21
C LYS A 148 8.57 -14.30 -14.57
N ALA A 149 9.64 -13.51 -14.71
CA ALA A 149 10.33 -13.32 -15.98
C ALA A 149 10.94 -14.63 -16.51
N LYS A 150 10.89 -14.80 -17.83
CA LYS A 150 11.48 -15.92 -18.56
C LYS A 150 12.06 -15.43 -19.88
N TYR A 151 13.20 -15.96 -20.29
CA TYR A 151 13.75 -15.73 -21.61
C TYR A 151 13.36 -16.87 -22.56
N CYS A 152 12.73 -16.54 -23.68
CA CYS A 152 12.38 -17.48 -24.74
C CYS A 152 13.29 -17.23 -25.96
N PRO A 153 14.29 -18.08 -26.24
CA PRO A 153 15.18 -17.90 -27.39
C PRO A 153 14.43 -17.99 -28.72
N ALA A 154 14.90 -17.25 -29.73
CA ALA A 154 14.31 -17.27 -31.08
C ALA A 154 14.44 -18.64 -31.78
N SER A 155 15.46 -19.43 -31.43
CA SER A 155 15.71 -20.76 -32.01
C SER A 155 14.66 -21.81 -31.60
N VAL A 156 13.81 -21.52 -30.62
CA VAL A 156 12.73 -22.40 -30.15
C VAL A 156 11.37 -22.05 -30.73
N ALA A 157 11.30 -21.05 -31.61
CA ALA A 157 10.19 -20.90 -32.56
C ALA A 157 10.39 -21.88 -33.72
N ASN A 158 10.34 -23.19 -33.44
CA ASN A 158 10.35 -24.21 -34.49
C ASN A 158 8.90 -24.44 -34.96
N PRO A 159 8.52 -23.98 -36.16
CA PRO A 159 7.15 -24.15 -36.66
C PRO A 159 6.77 -25.61 -36.98
N SER A 160 7.73 -26.55 -36.92
CA SER A 160 7.50 -27.98 -37.13
C SER A 160 7.33 -28.79 -35.83
N ALA A 161 7.54 -28.18 -34.66
CA ALA A 161 7.22 -28.81 -33.39
C ALA A 161 5.75 -28.52 -33.04
N GLY A 162 4.83 -29.35 -33.54
CA GLY A 162 3.40 -29.24 -33.18
C GLY A 162 3.21 -29.06 -31.67
N THR A 163 2.32 -28.13 -31.27
CA THR A 163 1.89 -27.80 -29.89
C THR A 163 2.96 -27.67 -28.78
N ALA A 164 4.25 -27.75 -29.09
CA ALA A 164 5.32 -27.61 -28.12
C ALA A 164 5.52 -26.12 -27.83
N LYS A 165 5.33 -25.71 -26.57
CA LYS A 165 5.63 -24.34 -26.13
C LYS A 165 7.12 -24.06 -26.37
N PRO A 166 7.49 -22.82 -26.76
CA PRO A 166 8.90 -22.42 -26.79
C PRO A 166 9.53 -22.71 -25.43
N ASP A 167 10.75 -23.23 -25.44
CA ASP A 167 11.53 -23.55 -24.24
C ASP A 167 11.99 -22.26 -23.57
N CYS A 168 11.06 -21.64 -22.84
CA CYS A 168 11.27 -20.41 -22.11
C CYS A 168 11.96 -20.72 -20.79
N MET A 169 13.20 -20.27 -20.65
CA MET A 169 14.04 -20.49 -19.47
C MET A 169 13.73 -19.46 -18.38
N PRO A 170 13.28 -19.86 -17.18
CA PRO A 170 13.26 -18.99 -16.00
C PRO A 170 14.69 -18.68 -15.52
N LEU A 171 14.83 -17.69 -14.63
CA LEU A 171 16.12 -17.22 -14.12
C LEU A 171 17.03 -18.36 -13.63
N GLY A 172 16.50 -19.30 -12.84
CA GLY A 172 17.30 -20.42 -12.32
C GLY A 172 17.91 -21.33 -13.39
N GLU A 173 17.27 -21.49 -14.55
CA GLU A 173 17.85 -22.23 -15.67
C GLU A 173 18.92 -21.39 -16.40
N LEU A 174 18.71 -20.09 -16.54
CA LEU A 174 19.70 -19.17 -17.10
C LEU A 174 20.96 -19.12 -16.22
N GLU A 175 20.80 -19.08 -14.90
CA GLU A 175 21.90 -19.15 -13.92
C GLU A 175 22.70 -20.44 -14.08
N LYS A 176 22.02 -21.59 -14.27
CA LYS A 176 22.70 -22.86 -14.52
C LYS A 176 23.53 -22.83 -15.80
N VAL A 177 23.02 -22.24 -16.88
CA VAL A 177 23.78 -22.05 -18.12
C VAL A 177 25.00 -21.16 -17.89
N LEU A 178 24.81 -20.02 -17.21
CA LEU A 178 25.90 -19.09 -16.88
C LEU A 178 26.99 -19.73 -16.01
N ALA A 179 26.60 -20.63 -15.10
CA ALA A 179 27.52 -21.30 -14.19
C ALA A 179 28.33 -22.45 -14.84
N THR A 180 27.78 -23.10 -15.87
CA THR A 180 28.34 -24.36 -16.42
C THR A 180 28.82 -24.26 -17.86
N SER A 181 28.37 -23.28 -18.62
CA SER A 181 28.80 -23.09 -20.01
C SER A 181 30.18 -22.43 -20.08
N HIS A 182 31.02 -22.93 -20.98
CA HIS A 182 32.29 -22.29 -21.38
C HIS A 182 32.24 -21.71 -22.80
N ASP A 183 31.07 -21.73 -23.46
CA ASP A 183 30.88 -21.12 -24.77
C ASP A 183 30.54 -19.62 -24.62
N PRO A 184 31.41 -18.70 -25.08
CA PRO A 184 31.16 -17.26 -25.01
C PRO A 184 29.88 -16.83 -25.75
N ALA A 185 29.52 -17.50 -26.84
CA ALA A 185 28.32 -17.17 -27.60
C ALA A 185 27.07 -17.48 -26.80
N ARG A 186 27.00 -18.68 -26.21
CA ARG A 186 25.91 -19.09 -25.32
C ARG A 186 25.79 -18.21 -24.07
N LEU A 187 26.90 -17.85 -23.43
CA LEU A 187 26.90 -16.96 -22.27
C LEU A 187 26.35 -15.56 -22.62
N LYS A 188 26.77 -15.01 -23.75
CA LYS A 188 26.27 -13.72 -24.25
C LYS A 188 24.78 -13.76 -24.57
N GLU A 189 24.32 -14.83 -25.22
CA GLU A 189 22.90 -15.04 -25.55
C GLU A 189 22.04 -14.98 -24.29
N VAL A 190 22.32 -15.81 -23.29
CA VAL A 190 21.49 -15.86 -22.08
C VAL A 190 21.58 -14.58 -21.25
N TRP A 191 22.75 -13.94 -21.19
CA TRP A 191 22.91 -12.66 -20.50
C TRP A 191 22.07 -11.57 -21.16
N THR A 192 22.18 -11.40 -22.48
CA THR A 192 21.40 -10.40 -23.21
C THR A 192 19.91 -10.73 -23.21
N GLY A 193 19.55 -12.02 -23.30
CA GLY A 193 18.19 -12.50 -23.27
C GLY A 193 17.46 -12.22 -21.95
N TRP A 194 18.16 -12.34 -20.81
CA TRP A 194 17.63 -11.95 -19.51
C TRP A 194 17.40 -10.44 -19.39
N HIS A 195 18.40 -9.64 -19.79
CA HIS A 195 18.32 -8.17 -19.69
C HIS A 195 17.26 -7.57 -20.63
N ALA A 196 16.84 -8.31 -21.66
CA ALA A 196 15.72 -7.95 -22.53
C ALA A 196 14.33 -8.17 -21.91
N GLN A 197 14.21 -8.85 -20.75
CA GLN A 197 12.91 -9.13 -20.12
C GLN A 197 12.35 -7.96 -19.28
N SER A 198 13.16 -6.96 -18.99
CA SER A 198 12.69 -5.79 -18.25
C SER A 198 11.67 -5.03 -19.10
N PRO A 199 10.44 -4.80 -18.61
CA PRO A 199 9.51 -3.90 -19.28
C PRO A 199 10.10 -2.49 -19.37
N ALA A 200 9.71 -1.72 -20.40
CA ALA A 200 9.87 -0.27 -20.34
C ALA A 200 8.86 0.25 -19.30
N TYR A 201 9.37 0.72 -18.17
CA TYR A 201 8.62 1.40 -17.10
C TYR A 201 8.80 2.91 -17.21
#